data_AF-A0A2J5Q008-F1
#
_entry.id   AF-A0A2J5Q008-F1
#
_cell.length_a   1.000
_cell.length_b   1.000
_cell.length_c   1.000
_cell.angle_alpha   90.00
_cell.angle_beta   90.00
_cell.angle_gamma   90.00
#
_symmetry.space_group_name_H-M   'P 1'
#
loop_
_entity.id
_entity.type
_entity.pdbx_description
1 polymer ?
#
loop_
_entity_poly.entity_id
_entity_poly.type
_entity_poly.pdbx_seq_one_letter_code
_entity_poly.pdbx_strand_id
1 'polypeptide(L)'
;YSLRQEANNDILKIYFQKDKGEFFAKSVKFKYPRQRKTVVADGVGQGYKEVQEISPNLRYIIEELDQICQRDRTEIDLKRKILDDLRHLESVVTNKISEIESDLEKLTRNK
;
A
#
# COMPACT_ATOMS: atom_id res chain seq x y z
N TYR A 1 -2.58 7.19 -1.13
CA TYR A 1 -3.12 8.57 -1.20
C TYR A 1 -2.14 9.52 -0.47
N SER A 2 -2.40 10.82 -0.44
CA SER A 2 -1.64 11.79 0.38
C SER A 2 -2.56 12.82 1.02
N LEU A 3 -2.36 13.14 2.29
CA LEU A 3 -3.09 14.17 3.03
C LEU A 3 -2.13 15.32 3.40
N ARG A 4 -2.49 16.56 3.07
CA ARG A 4 -1.72 17.75 3.44
C ARG A 4 -2.64 18.84 3.96
N GLN A 5 -2.20 19.58 4.97
CA GLN A 5 -2.91 20.75 5.45
C GLN A 5 -2.46 21.99 4.65
N GLU A 6 -3.40 22.74 4.11
CA GLU A 6 -3.20 24.02 3.44
C GLU A 6 -4.08 25.10 4.09
N ALA A 7 -3.45 25.98 4.87
CA ALA A 7 -4.14 26.98 5.69
C ALA A 7 -5.21 26.32 6.61
N ASN A 8 -6.48 26.73 6.48
CA ASN A 8 -7.61 26.17 7.22
C ASN A 8 -8.25 24.96 6.52
N ASN A 9 -7.57 24.30 5.57
CA ASN A 9 -8.15 23.19 4.83
C ASN A 9 -7.23 21.98 4.86
N ASP A 10 -7.83 20.81 4.83
CA ASP A 10 -7.16 19.56 4.54
C ASP A 10 -7.36 19.21 3.07
N ILE A 11 -6.27 18.91 2.38
CA ILE A 11 -6.24 18.50 1.00
C ILE A 11 -5.90 17.02 0.93
N LEU A 12 -6.87 16.22 0.53
CA LEU A 12 -6.70 14.80 0.28
C LEU A 12 -6.52 14.57 -1.23
N LYS A 13 -5.40 13.96 -1.63
CA LYS A 13 -5.15 13.55 -3.01
C LYS A 13 -5.09 12.02 -3.09
N ILE A 14 -5.96 11.42 -3.88
CA ILE A 14 -6.01 9.98 -4.11
C ILE A 14 -5.41 9.71 -5.50
N TYR A 15 -4.47 8.77 -5.55
CA TYR A 15 -3.83 8.32 -6.79
C TYR A 15 -4.38 6.94 -7.12
N PHE A 16 -4.94 6.78 -8.32
CA PHE A 16 -5.41 5.49 -8.79
C PHE A 16 -4.27 4.71 -9.43
N GLN A 17 -4.32 3.38 -9.34
CA GLN A 17 -3.45 2.52 -10.13
C GLN A 17 -3.82 2.66 -11.61
N LYS A 18 -2.82 2.55 -12.49
CA LYS A 18 -3.05 2.57 -13.94
C LYS A 18 -3.61 1.22 -14.37
N ASP A 19 -4.70 1.22 -15.12
CA ASP A 19 -5.15 0.00 -15.79
C ASP A 19 -4.23 -0.37 -16.96
N LYS A 20 -4.25 -1.65 -17.36
CA LYS A 20 -3.47 -2.12 -18.52
C LYS A 20 -3.90 -1.36 -19.78
N GLY A 21 -2.98 -0.55 -20.31
CA GLY A 21 -3.21 0.28 -21.51
C GLY A 21 -3.39 1.78 -21.21
N GLU A 22 -3.47 2.19 -19.94
CA GLU A 22 -3.50 3.61 -19.59
C GLU A 22 -2.09 4.21 -19.50
N PHE A 23 -1.85 5.28 -20.26
CA PHE A 23 -0.55 5.96 -20.28
C PHE A 23 -0.32 6.82 -19.02
N PHE A 24 -1.37 7.38 -18.43
CA PHE A 24 -1.30 8.33 -17.31
C PHE A 24 -2.04 7.83 -16.08
N ALA A 25 -1.48 8.09 -14.90
CA ALA A 25 -2.14 7.74 -13.64
C ALA A 25 -3.20 8.80 -13.33
N LYS A 26 -4.44 8.36 -13.08
CA LYS A 26 -5.51 9.26 -12.67
C LYS A 26 -5.35 9.62 -11.20
N SER A 27 -5.74 10.84 -10.83
CA SER A 27 -5.80 11.26 -9.44
C SER A 27 -6.98 12.18 -9.22
N VAL A 28 -7.54 12.16 -8.00
CA VAL A 28 -8.58 13.09 -7.57
C VAL A 28 -8.10 13.86 -6.35
N LYS A 29 -8.54 15.12 -6.24
CA LYS A 29 -8.19 16.03 -5.15
C LYS A 29 -9.47 16.49 -4.47
N PHE A 30 -9.55 16.29 -3.16
CA PHE A 30 -10.62 16.75 -2.30
C PHE A 30 -10.10 17.80 -1.32
N LYS A 31 -10.95 18.77 -0.98
CA LYS A 31 -10.66 19.85 -0.05
C LYS A 31 -11.69 19.81 1.07
N TYR A 32 -11.22 19.72 2.31
CA TYR A 32 -12.05 19.67 3.50
C TYR A 32 -11.75 20.90 4.36
N PRO A 33 -12.72 21.79 4.61
CA PRO A 33 -12.51 22.91 5.53
C PRO A 33 -12.41 22.41 6.97
N ARG A 34 -11.43 22.93 7.72
CA ARG A 34 -11.32 22.68 9.16
C ARG A 34 -12.27 23.58 9.93
N GLN A 35 -12.95 23.01 10.92
CA GLN A 35 -13.76 23.80 11.85
C GLN A 35 -12.85 24.43 12.90
N ARG A 36 -13.06 25.71 13.16
CA ARG A 36 -12.40 26.43 14.25
C ARG A 36 -13.23 26.26 15.50
N LYS A 37 -12.68 25.61 16.53
CA LYS A 37 -13.31 25.51 17.83
C LYS A 37 -12.48 26.28 18.84
N THR A 38 -13.11 27.26 19.48
CA THR A 38 -12.52 28.00 20.58
C THR A 38 -12.80 27.24 21.86
N VAL A 39 -11.78 26.65 22.48
CA VAL A 39 -11.93 26.00 23.78
C VAL A 39 -11.48 26.96 24.89
N VAL A 40 -12.28 27.06 25.95
CA VAL A 40 -11.89 27.75 27.18
C VAL A 40 -10.83 26.89 27.85
N ALA A 41 -9.65 27.45 28.12
CA ALA A 41 -8.63 26.75 28.89
C ALA A 41 -9.03 26.79 30.37
N ASP A 42 -9.11 25.63 31.02
CA ASP A 42 -9.44 25.46 32.45
C ASP A 42 -8.29 25.91 33.38
N GLY A 43 -7.80 27.14 33.19
CA GLY A 43 -6.75 27.74 34.00
C GLY A 43 -7.06 29.19 34.30
N VAL A 44 -7.11 29.53 35.58
CA VAL A 44 -7.27 30.90 36.10
C VAL A 44 -6.25 31.83 35.40
N GLY A 45 -6.72 32.58 34.40
CA GLY A 45 -5.97 33.68 33.81
C GLY A 45 -5.28 33.45 32.47
N GLN A 46 -5.53 32.38 31.69
CA GLN A 46 -4.98 32.27 30.34
C GLN A 46 -6.03 31.97 29.26
N GLY A 47 -5.95 32.74 28.18
CA GLY A 47 -7.00 32.95 27.19
C GLY A 47 -7.39 31.73 26.35
N TYR A 48 -8.50 31.91 25.64
CA TYR A 48 -9.07 30.98 24.66
C TYR A 48 -7.99 30.37 23.73
N LYS A 49 -7.98 29.04 23.60
CA LYS A 49 -7.14 28.32 22.63
C LYS A 49 -7.97 27.97 21.41
N GLU A 50 -7.60 28.47 20.24
CA GLU A 50 -8.19 28.04 18.97
C GLU A 50 -7.61 26.67 18.59
N VAL A 51 -8.45 25.64 18.53
CA VAL A 51 -8.09 24.31 18.03
C VAL A 51 -8.72 24.14 16.65
N GLN A 52 -7.89 23.76 15.66
CA GLN A 52 -8.35 23.41 14.32
C GLN A 52 -8.44 21.89 14.20
N GLU A 53 -9.66 21.36 14.24
CA GLU A 53 -9.91 19.92 14.17
C GLU A 53 -10.07 19.45 12.71
N ILE A 54 -9.56 18.25 12.42
CA ILE A 54 -9.81 17.56 11.16
C ILE A 54 -11.31 17.25 11.04
N SER A 55 -11.86 17.34 9.83
CA SER A 55 -13.25 16.94 9.61
C SER A 55 -13.47 15.47 10.03
N PRO A 56 -14.51 15.14 10.82
CA PRO A 56 -14.82 13.76 11.18
C PRO A 56 -15.01 12.87 9.94
N ASN A 57 -15.65 13.38 8.89
CA ASN A 57 -15.82 12.67 7.62
C ASN A 57 -14.48 12.36 6.96
N LEU A 58 -13.55 13.33 6.98
CA LEU A 58 -12.20 13.10 6.45
C LEU A 58 -11.50 12.00 7.25
N ARG A 59 -11.64 11.97 8.58
CA ARG A 59 -11.06 10.90 9.40
C ARG A 59 -11.56 9.52 8.99
N TYR A 60 -12.87 9.34 8.80
CA TYR A 60 -13.43 8.07 8.32
C TYR A 60 -12.87 7.68 6.95
N ILE A 61 -12.77 8.64 6.03
CA ILE A 61 -12.22 8.40 4.68
C ILE A 61 -10.75 7.97 4.76
N ILE A 62 -9.94 8.58 5.64
CA ILE A 62 -8.55 8.17 5.85
C ILE A 62 -8.47 6.73 6.36
N GLU A 63 -9.29 6.37 7.35
CA GLU A 63 -9.33 5.01 7.91
C GLU A 63 -9.70 3.97 6.85
N GLU A 64 -10.69 4.25 5.99
CA GLU A 64 -11.05 3.36 4.87
C GLU A 64 -9.92 3.25 3.83
N LEU A 65 -9.30 4.38 3.46
CA LEU A 65 -8.20 4.39 2.50
C LEU A 65 -6.97 3.62 3.01
N ASP A 66 -6.69 3.68 4.31
CA ASP A 66 -5.62 2.89 4.93
C ASP A 66 -5.89 1.39 4.83
N GLN A 67 -7.13 0.96 5.09
CA GLN A 67 -7.51 -0.44 4.96
C GLN A 67 -7.35 -0.96 3.52
N ILE A 68 -7.79 -0.16 2.53
CA ILE A 68 -7.67 -0.51 1.11
C ILE A 68 -6.19 -0.60 0.71
N CYS A 69 -5.38 0.40 1.06
CA CYS A 69 -3.97 0.43 0.72
C CYS A 69 -3.17 -0.72 1.36
N GLN A 70 -3.53 -1.16 2.58
CA GLN A 70 -2.91 -2.31 3.25
C GLN A 70 -3.25 -3.64 2.56
N ARG A 71 -4.51 -3.82 2.13
CA ARG A 71 -4.94 -5.01 1.38
C ARG A 71 -4.16 -5.15 0.07
N ASP A 72 -4.07 -4.08 -0.71
CA ASP A 72 -3.36 -4.08 -2.00
C ASP A 72 -1.88 -4.45 -1.84
N ARG A 73 -1.20 -3.90 -0.83
CA ARG A 73 0.21 -4.21 -0.58
C ARG A 73 0.41 -5.69 -0.24
N THR A 74 -0.47 -6.24 0.60
CA THR A 74 -0.44 -7.65 0.99
C THR A 74 -0.67 -8.57 -0.22
N GLU A 75 -1.59 -8.23 -1.12
CA GLU A 75 -1.86 -9.01 -2.33
C GLU A 75 -0.68 -9.01 -3.30
N ILE A 76 -0.05 -7.85 -3.52
CA ILE A 76 1.14 -7.72 -4.38
C ILE A 76 2.29 -8.58 -3.84
N ASP A 77 2.54 -8.52 -2.53
CA ASP A 77 3.61 -9.28 -1.89
C ASP A 77 3.34 -10.78 -1.95
N LEU A 78 2.08 -11.21 -1.76
CA LEU A 78 1.69 -12.62 -1.91
C LEU A 78 1.90 -13.12 -3.35
N LYS A 79 1.48 -12.35 -4.35
CA LYS A 79 1.66 -12.70 -5.77
C LYS A 79 3.14 -12.86 -6.12
N ARG A 80 3.99 -11.95 -5.62
CA ARG A 80 5.45 -12.04 -5.79
C ARG A 80 6.00 -13.31 -5.16
N LYS A 81 5.62 -13.60 -3.91
CA LYS A 81 6.03 -14.82 -3.22
C LYS A 81 5.66 -16.08 -4.00
N ILE A 82 4.42 -16.18 -4.50
CA ILE A 82 3.97 -17.33 -5.31
C ILE A 82 4.81 -17.49 -6.59
N LEU A 83 5.16 -16.38 -7.26
CA LEU A 83 6.00 -16.43 -8.45
C LEU A 83 7.43 -16.87 -8.14
N ASP A 84 8.00 -16.40 -7.04
CA ASP A 84 9.33 -16.80 -6.60
C ASP A 84 9.35 -18.28 -6.18
N ASP A 85 8.32 -18.74 -5.46
CA ASP A 85 8.14 -20.15 -5.08
C ASP A 85 8.04 -21.04 -6.34
N LEU A 86 7.31 -20.62 -7.38
CA LEU A 86 7.21 -21.33 -8.66
C LEU A 86 8.55 -21.46 -9.38
N ARG A 87 9.30 -20.35 -9.48
CA ARG A 87 10.62 -20.34 -10.12
C ARG A 87 11.64 -21.18 -9.36
N HIS A 88 11.56 -21.15 -8.03
CA HIS A 88 12.40 -21.98 -7.19
C HIS A 88 12.09 -23.46 -7.43
N LEU A 89 10.81 -23.83 -7.48
CA LEU A 89 10.41 -25.21 -7.76
C LEU A 89 10.88 -25.68 -9.14
N GLU A 90 10.76 -24.84 -10.17
CA GLU A 90 11.27 -25.12 -11.52
C GLU A 90 12.77 -25.41 -11.51
N SER A 91 13.56 -24.60 -10.78
CA SER A 91 15.00 -24.81 -10.63
C SER A 91 15.32 -26.12 -9.91
N VAL A 92 14.61 -26.43 -8.82
CA VAL A 92 14.80 -27.68 -8.06
C VAL A 92 14.50 -28.90 -8.93
N VAL A 93 13.39 -28.87 -9.67
CA VAL A 93 13.01 -29.96 -10.58
C VAL A 93 14.03 -30.12 -11.70
N THR A 94 14.46 -29.03 -12.32
CA THR A 94 15.47 -29.06 -13.39
C THR A 94 16.78 -29.69 -12.91
N ASN A 95 17.28 -29.26 -11.75
CA ASN A 95 18.48 -29.85 -11.16
C ASN A 95 18.31 -31.34 -10.90
N LYS A 96 17.14 -31.75 -10.38
CA LYS A 96 16.87 -33.16 -10.09
C LYS A 96 16.78 -34.01 -11.36
N ILE A 97 16.22 -33.48 -12.43
CA ILE A 97 16.22 -34.13 -13.75
C ILE A 97 17.66 -34.33 -14.22
N SER A 98 18.51 -33.30 -14.17
CA SER A 98 19.90 -33.41 -14.61
C SER A 98 20.72 -34.41 -13.79
N GLU A 99 20.49 -34.50 -12.47
CA GLU A 99 21.10 -35.54 -11.63
C GLU A 99 20.69 -36.95 -12.08
N ILE A 100 19.39 -37.17 -12.29
CA ILE A 100 18.85 -38.47 -12.71
C ILE A 100 19.38 -38.86 -14.10
N GLU A 101 19.42 -37.92 -15.04
CA GLU A 101 19.98 -38.14 -16.37
C GLU A 101 21.47 -38.51 -16.31
N SER A 102 22.25 -37.83 -15.47
CA SER A 102 23.66 -38.15 -15.28
C SER A 102 23.87 -39.54 -14.69
N ASP A 103 23.06 -39.93 -13.71
CA ASP A 103 23.14 -41.26 -13.11
C ASP A 103 22.73 -42.36 -14.09
N LEU A 104 21.72 -42.10 -14.92
CA LEU A 104 21.32 -43.00 -16.00
C LEU A 104 22.46 -43.19 -17.03
N GLU A 105 23.15 -42.12 -17.41
CA GLU A 105 24.29 -42.18 -18.33
C GLU A 105 25.42 -43.05 -17.77
N LYS A 106 25.78 -42.88 -16.49
CA LYS A 106 26.82 -43.71 -15.84
C LYS A 106 26.47 -45.20 -15.85
N LEU A 107 25.19 -45.53 -15.62
CA LEU A 107 24.72 -46.92 -15.62
C LEU A 107 24.68 -47.53 -17.03
N THR A 108 24.38 -46.72 -18.06
CA THR A 108 24.35 -47.20 -19.45
C THR A 108 25.73 -47.30 -20.10
N ARG A 109 26.71 -46.49 -19.67
CA ARG A 109 28.09 -46.54 -20.16
C ARG A 109 28.91 -47.73 -19.63
N ASN A 110 28.44 -48.37 -18.55
CA ASN A 110 29.06 -49.54 -17.93
C ASN A 110 28.51 -50.89 -18.44
N LYS A 111 27.81 -50.89 -19.58
CA LYS A 111 27.44 -52.08 -20.36
C LYS A 111 28.13 -52.05 -21.73
#